data_AF-A0AAP0GP69-F1
#
_entry.id   AF-A0AAP0GP69-F1
#
_cell.length_a   1.000
_cell.length_b   1.000
_cell.length_c   1.000
_cell.angle_alpha   90.00
_cell.angle_beta   90.00
_cell.angle_gamma   90.00
#
_symmetry.space_group_name_H-M   'P 1'
#
loop_
_entity.id
_entity.type
_entity.pdbx_description
1 polymer ?
#
loop_
_entity_poly.entity_id
_entity_poly.type
_entity_poly.pdbx_seq_one_letter_code
_entity_poly.pdbx_strand_id
1 'polypeptide(L)'
;MLAAIKMEVMTPAKETPDEGCIAIDFHMPAICSPIVRPGRPAEAAPVISKQLSDTIISSGMIDLKELSLVSGKAAWMTYLDIYCLDADGALFDAALLAAAAAFSHLQIPVVSLNDDGRIVVFSKEKEGEKVKNKPVNEEKRKLKLRSIPFGLTCIIHKSYILADPTAEEESIMETLITIVLDSSYQLVSLYKPGGPALAYESIIQDCIALSRQRVRELQTILNEAICDMEVD
;
A
#
# COMPACT_ATOMS: atom_id res chain seq x y z
N MET A 1 -8.22 -4.79 -8.43
CA MET A 1 -7.16 -5.27 -7.51
C MET A 1 -7.80 -5.80 -6.25
N LEU A 2 -7.28 -6.87 -5.66
CA LEU A 2 -7.67 -7.36 -4.33
C LEU A 2 -6.48 -7.16 -3.40
N ALA A 3 -6.68 -6.53 -2.25
CA ALA A 3 -5.63 -6.38 -1.23
C ALA A 3 -6.06 -7.10 0.05
N ALA A 4 -5.17 -7.90 0.62
CA ALA A 4 -5.37 -8.61 1.87
C ALA A 4 -4.24 -8.27 2.83
N ILE A 5 -4.58 -8.05 4.11
CA ILE A 5 -3.60 -7.79 5.15
C ILE A 5 -3.64 -8.92 6.16
N LYS A 6 -2.47 -9.49 6.43
CA LYS A 6 -2.25 -10.47 7.49
C LYS A 6 -1.26 -9.90 8.50
N MET A 7 -1.55 -10.06 9.79
CA MET A 7 -0.68 -9.62 10.86
C MET A 7 -0.14 -10.80 11.66
N GLU A 8 1.16 -10.78 11.94
CA GLU A 8 1.84 -11.76 12.79
C GLU A 8 2.70 -11.05 13.83
N VAL A 9 2.94 -11.70 14.98
CA VAL A 9 3.84 -11.14 16.00
C VAL A 9 5.25 -11.65 15.73
N MET A 10 6.20 -10.74 15.54
CA MET A 10 7.61 -11.06 15.33
C MET A 10 8.50 -10.36 16.36
N THR A 11 9.73 -10.86 16.50
CA THR A 11 10.79 -10.12 17.21
C THR A 11 11.37 -9.06 16.27
N PRO A 12 11.37 -7.77 16.66
CA PRO A 12 11.91 -6.70 15.81
C PRO A 12 13.42 -6.82 15.61
N ALA A 13 13.95 -6.14 14.59
CA ALA A 13 15.37 -6.07 14.34
C ALA A 13 16.10 -5.38 15.51
N LYS A 14 17.35 -5.78 15.78
CA LYS A 14 18.16 -5.18 16.86
C LYS A 14 18.47 -3.70 16.61
N GLU A 15 18.47 -3.28 15.36
CA GLU A 15 18.76 -1.91 14.94
C GLU A 15 17.59 -0.96 15.21
N THR A 16 16.35 -1.46 15.03
CA THR A 16 15.11 -0.72 15.24
C THR A 16 14.15 -1.47 16.18
N PRO A 17 14.47 -1.53 17.49
CA PRO A 17 13.68 -2.29 18.47
C PRO A 17 12.27 -1.71 18.71
N ASP A 18 12.04 -0.45 18.34
CA ASP A 18 10.81 0.31 18.58
C ASP A 18 9.88 0.37 17.36
N GLU A 19 10.19 -0.36 16.29
CA GLU A 19 9.44 -0.30 15.03
C GLU A 19 8.91 -1.69 14.63
N GLY A 20 7.66 -1.71 14.15
CA GLY A 20 7.12 -2.84 13.41
C GLY A 20 7.66 -2.93 12.00
N CYS A 21 7.35 -4.03 11.32
CA CYS A 21 7.79 -4.27 9.95
C CYS A 21 6.59 -4.52 9.04
N ILE A 22 6.73 -4.11 7.77
CA ILE A 22 5.73 -4.27 6.74
C ILE A 22 6.41 -4.99 5.57
N ALA A 23 5.84 -6.11 5.15
CA ALA A 23 6.18 -6.78 3.90
C ALA A 23 5.04 -6.60 2.91
N ILE A 24 5.37 -6.20 1.69
CA ILE A 24 4.40 -5.98 0.62
C ILE A 24 4.77 -6.88 -0.54
N ASP A 25 3.84 -7.75 -0.90
CA ASP A 25 3.98 -8.67 -2.02
C ASP A 25 2.88 -8.41 -3.05
N PHE A 26 3.30 -8.21 -4.31
CA PHE A 26 2.40 -8.06 -5.44
C PHE A 26 2.37 -9.34 -6.28
N HIS A 27 1.18 -9.92 -6.39
CA HIS A 27 0.91 -11.14 -7.12
C HIS A 27 0.13 -10.87 -8.41
N MET A 28 0.68 -11.37 -9.50
CA MET A 28 0.07 -11.31 -10.82
C MET A 28 -0.28 -12.73 -11.29
N PRO A 29 -1.46 -13.28 -10.94
CA PRO A 29 -1.90 -14.61 -11.36
C PRO A 29 -2.23 -14.65 -12.87
N ALA A 30 -2.17 -15.83 -13.49
CA ALA A 30 -2.40 -15.99 -14.94
C ALA A 30 -3.82 -15.60 -15.42
N ILE A 31 -4.77 -15.42 -14.49
CA ILE A 31 -6.12 -14.93 -14.82
C ILE A 31 -6.14 -13.46 -15.24
N CYS A 32 -5.17 -12.65 -14.78
CA CYS A 32 -5.23 -11.21 -14.97
C CYS A 32 -4.84 -10.73 -16.36
N SER A 33 -4.02 -11.48 -17.08
CA SER A 33 -3.57 -11.11 -18.41
C SER A 33 -3.08 -12.34 -19.16
N PRO A 34 -3.36 -12.45 -20.48
CA PRO A 34 -2.83 -13.52 -21.31
C PRO A 34 -1.30 -13.50 -21.43
N ILE A 35 -0.65 -12.38 -21.08
CA ILE A 35 0.81 -12.23 -21.07
C ILE A 35 1.43 -13.08 -19.95
N VAL A 36 0.70 -13.27 -18.85
CA VAL A 36 1.17 -13.97 -17.66
C VAL A 36 0.94 -15.46 -17.83
N ARG A 37 2.04 -16.20 -17.97
CA ARG A 37 1.98 -17.66 -18.12
C ARG A 37 2.04 -18.36 -16.75
N PRO A 38 1.23 -19.40 -16.52
CA PRO A 38 1.36 -20.25 -15.34
C PRO A 38 2.80 -20.78 -15.20
N GLY A 39 3.41 -20.56 -14.03
CA GLY A 39 4.74 -21.07 -13.69
C GLY A 39 5.91 -20.09 -13.88
N ARG A 40 5.77 -19.05 -14.72
CA ARG A 40 6.76 -17.94 -14.78
C ARG A 40 6.16 -16.71 -14.10
N PRO A 41 6.77 -16.16 -13.05
CA PRO A 41 6.29 -14.91 -12.48
C PRO A 41 6.42 -13.78 -13.51
N ALA A 42 5.42 -12.90 -13.54
CA ALA A 42 5.46 -11.71 -14.37
C ALA A 42 6.62 -10.81 -13.96
N GLU A 43 7.37 -10.27 -14.92
CA GLU A 43 8.52 -9.40 -14.63
C GLU A 43 8.11 -8.08 -13.98
N ALA A 44 6.90 -7.59 -14.26
CA ALA A 44 6.34 -6.39 -13.65
C ALA A 44 6.04 -6.56 -12.15
N ALA A 45 5.72 -7.79 -11.70
CA ALA A 45 5.27 -8.03 -10.33
C ALA A 45 6.31 -7.63 -9.25
N PRO A 46 7.57 -8.09 -9.29
CA PRO A 46 8.57 -7.69 -8.30
C PRO A 46 8.92 -6.19 -8.37
N VAL A 47 8.83 -5.57 -9.57
CA VAL A 47 9.08 -4.13 -9.74
C VAL A 47 8.00 -3.32 -9.02
N ILE A 48 6.73 -3.65 -9.25
CA ILE A 48 5.59 -3.01 -8.58
C ILE A 48 5.65 -3.25 -7.08
N SER A 49 5.96 -4.47 -6.63
CA SER A 49 6.10 -4.80 -5.20
C SER A 49 7.10 -3.89 -4.50
N LYS A 50 8.29 -3.73 -5.09
CA LYS A 50 9.34 -2.86 -4.56
C LYS A 50 8.96 -1.39 -4.64
N GLN A 51 8.35 -0.96 -5.73
CA GLN A 51 7.93 0.43 -5.89
C GLN A 51 6.85 0.81 -4.86
N LEU A 52 5.93 -0.10 -4.56
CA LEU A 52 4.93 0.07 -3.50
C LEU A 52 5.57 0.12 -2.12
N SER A 53 6.52 -0.77 -1.82
CA SER A 53 7.23 -0.75 -0.53
C SER A 53 7.97 0.57 -0.33
N ASP A 54 8.70 1.02 -1.34
CA ASP A 54 9.46 2.28 -1.28
C ASP A 54 8.51 3.47 -1.11
N THR A 55 7.36 3.47 -1.80
CA THR A 55 6.36 4.54 -1.74
C THR A 55 5.66 4.61 -0.39
N ILE A 56 5.27 3.46 0.19
CA ILE A 56 4.58 3.41 1.48
C ILE A 56 5.52 3.80 2.63
N ILE A 57 6.78 3.36 2.57
CA ILE A 57 7.80 3.71 3.57
C ILE A 57 8.17 5.20 3.45
N SER A 58 8.40 5.71 2.24
CA SER A 58 8.80 7.11 2.02
C SER A 58 7.69 8.13 2.30
N SER A 59 6.43 7.77 2.03
CA SER A 59 5.28 8.62 2.34
C SER A 59 5.01 8.75 3.85
N GLY A 60 5.59 7.87 4.67
CA GLY A 60 5.31 7.84 6.12
C GLY A 60 3.85 7.56 6.43
N MET A 61 3.15 6.85 5.53
CA MET A 61 1.71 6.59 5.62
C MET A 61 1.34 5.89 6.94
N ILE A 62 2.18 4.96 7.39
CA ILE A 62 1.98 4.13 8.57
C ILE A 62 3.04 4.46 9.61
N ASP A 63 2.62 4.74 10.85
CA ASP A 63 3.54 4.89 11.96
C ASP A 63 4.00 3.52 12.46
N LEU A 64 5.21 3.12 12.09
CA LEU A 64 5.80 1.84 12.49
C LEU A 64 5.93 1.69 14.02
N LYS A 65 5.91 2.80 14.77
CA LYS A 65 5.96 2.77 16.23
C LYS A 65 4.64 2.30 16.84
N GLU A 66 3.51 2.57 16.20
CA GLU A 66 2.20 2.06 16.62
C GLU A 66 2.10 0.54 16.47
N LEU A 67 2.93 -0.04 15.58
CA LEU A 67 3.05 -1.48 15.39
C LEU A 67 4.00 -2.15 16.41
N SER A 68 4.72 -1.39 17.23
CA SER A 68 5.55 -1.96 18.30
C SER A 68 4.71 -2.30 19.53
N LEU A 69 4.91 -3.50 20.09
CA LEU A 69 4.20 -3.94 21.30
C LEU A 69 5.08 -3.76 22.53
N VAL A 70 6.26 -4.38 22.48
CA VAL A 70 7.27 -4.31 23.53
C VAL A 70 8.61 -4.10 22.84
N SER A 71 9.20 -2.93 23.07
CA SER A 71 10.50 -2.56 22.53
C SER A 71 11.52 -3.70 22.69
N GLY A 72 12.08 -4.12 21.55
CA GLY A 72 13.13 -5.13 21.48
C GLY A 72 12.71 -6.58 21.75
N LYS A 73 11.44 -6.83 22.09
CA LYS A 73 10.92 -8.20 22.32
C LYS A 73 9.87 -8.59 21.31
N ALA A 74 8.96 -7.68 20.96
CA ALA A 74 7.89 -7.99 20.06
C ALA A 74 7.32 -6.76 19.35
N ALA A 75 7.10 -6.94 18.05
CA ALA A 75 6.46 -5.98 17.18
C ALA A 75 5.55 -6.72 16.20
N TRP A 76 4.60 -6.00 15.62
CA TRP A 76 3.76 -6.52 14.56
C TRP A 76 4.54 -6.57 13.23
N MET A 77 4.41 -7.70 12.57
CA MET A 77 4.72 -7.90 11.16
C MET A 77 3.43 -7.84 10.37
N THR A 78 3.33 -6.89 9.45
CA THR A 78 2.15 -6.74 8.59
C THR A 78 2.51 -7.18 7.18
N TYR A 79 1.88 -8.24 6.70
CA TYR A 79 1.97 -8.71 5.33
C TYR A 79 0.81 -8.13 4.52
N LEU A 80 1.12 -7.35 3.50
CA LEU A 80 0.16 -6.87 2.52
C LEU A 80 0.34 -7.66 1.23
N ASP A 81 -0.64 -8.49 0.91
CA ASP A 81 -0.69 -9.24 -0.34
C ASP A 81 -1.67 -8.56 -1.30
N ILE A 82 -1.19 -8.13 -2.46
CA ILE A 82 -2.01 -7.53 -3.50
C ILE A 82 -2.11 -8.47 -4.69
N TYR A 83 -3.33 -8.87 -5.05
CA TYR A 83 -3.61 -9.71 -6.20
C TYR A 83 -4.21 -8.89 -7.35
N CYS A 84 -3.54 -8.95 -8.50
CA CYS A 84 -4.08 -8.45 -9.75
C CYS A 84 -5.10 -9.43 -10.31
N LEU A 85 -6.35 -9.01 -10.46
CA LEU A 85 -7.42 -9.86 -11.01
C LEU A 85 -7.63 -9.63 -12.50
N ASP A 86 -7.51 -8.38 -12.93
CA ASP A 86 -7.63 -7.94 -14.30
C ASP A 86 -6.60 -6.82 -14.50
N ALA A 87 -5.83 -6.92 -15.58
CA ALA A 87 -4.69 -6.06 -15.85
C ALA A 87 -4.94 -5.28 -17.15
N ASP A 88 -5.59 -4.12 -17.01
CA ASP A 88 -5.94 -3.22 -18.11
C ASP A 88 -5.24 -1.85 -18.01
N GLY A 89 -3.92 -1.88 -17.74
CA GLY A 89 -3.10 -0.68 -17.61
C GLY A 89 -3.06 -0.08 -16.19
N ALA A 90 -2.17 0.89 -15.99
CA ALA A 90 -2.00 1.66 -14.75
C ALA A 90 -1.95 0.80 -13.46
N LEU A 91 -1.30 -0.37 -13.53
CA LEU A 91 -1.31 -1.38 -12.46
C LEU A 91 -0.83 -0.83 -11.11
N PHE A 92 0.17 0.05 -11.15
CA PHE A 92 0.74 0.66 -9.96
C PHE A 92 -0.27 1.57 -9.23
N ASP A 93 -1.03 2.38 -9.96
CA ASP A 93 -1.99 3.32 -9.39
C ASP A 93 -3.13 2.56 -8.70
N ALA A 94 -3.65 1.54 -9.38
CA ALA A 94 -4.68 0.66 -8.84
C ALA A 94 -4.18 -0.12 -7.61
N ALA A 95 -2.93 -0.59 -7.63
CA ALA A 95 -2.34 -1.30 -6.50
C ALA A 95 -2.12 -0.39 -5.29
N LEU A 96 -1.66 0.85 -5.51
CA LEU A 96 -1.46 1.84 -4.45
C LEU A 96 -2.78 2.24 -3.80
N LEU A 97 -3.83 2.46 -4.61
CA LEU A 97 -5.16 2.76 -4.09
C LEU A 97 -5.73 1.59 -3.28
N ALA A 98 -5.57 0.35 -3.75
CA ALA A 98 -6.00 -0.84 -3.02
C ALA A 98 -5.24 -1.03 -1.70
N ALA A 99 -3.92 -0.76 -1.69
CA ALA A 99 -3.12 -0.78 -0.48
C ALA A 99 -3.59 0.27 0.53
N ALA A 100 -3.80 1.52 0.08
CA ALA A 100 -4.30 2.61 0.91
C ALA A 100 -5.68 2.31 1.52
N ALA A 101 -6.59 1.73 0.72
CA ALA A 101 -7.90 1.30 1.20
C ALA A 101 -7.81 0.18 2.24
N ALA A 102 -6.97 -0.83 1.99
CA ALA A 102 -6.77 -1.94 2.91
C ALA A 102 -6.19 -1.48 4.25
N PHE A 103 -5.20 -0.58 4.23
CA PHE A 103 -4.63 -0.01 5.45
C PHE A 103 -5.60 0.91 6.19
N SER A 104 -6.48 1.63 5.47
CA SER A 104 -7.52 2.46 6.08
C SER A 104 -8.54 1.63 6.87
N HIS A 105 -8.85 0.43 6.38
CA HIS A 105 -9.77 -0.49 7.04
C HIS A 105 -9.10 -1.38 8.09
N LEU A 106 -7.77 -1.41 8.16
CA LEU A 106 -7.03 -2.31 9.04
C LEU A 106 -7.35 -2.05 10.52
N GLN A 107 -7.84 -3.10 11.19
CA GLN A 107 -8.04 -3.11 12.64
C GLN A 107 -6.97 -3.99 13.29
N ILE A 108 -6.10 -3.37 14.10
CA ILE A 108 -5.08 -4.10 14.83
C ILE A 108 -5.77 -4.92 15.94
N PRO A 109 -5.59 -6.25 15.96
CA PRO A 109 -6.18 -7.08 17.00
C PRO A 109 -5.52 -6.81 18.35
N VAL A 110 -6.31 -6.97 19.42
CA VAL A 110 -5.83 -6.79 20.79
C VAL A 110 -4.93 -7.97 21.16
N VAL A 111 -3.79 -7.68 21.79
CA VAL A 111 -2.86 -8.68 22.33
C VAL A 111 -2.68 -8.52 23.83
N SER A 112 -2.65 -9.64 24.55
CA SER A 112 -2.14 -9.70 25.93
C SER A 112 -0.69 -10.15 25.94
N LEU A 113 0.05 -9.60 26.88
CA LEU A 113 1.24 -10.22 27.42
C LEU A 113 0.79 -11.18 28.52
N ASN A 114 1.10 -12.46 28.40
CA ASN A 114 1.06 -13.37 29.54
C ASN A 114 2.34 -13.22 30.36
N ASP A 115 2.28 -13.54 31.66
CA ASP A 115 3.39 -13.44 32.61
C ASP A 115 4.63 -14.27 32.20
N ASP A 116 4.49 -15.21 31.26
CA ASP A 116 5.57 -16.00 30.65
C ASP A 116 6.30 -15.31 29.48
N GLY A 117 5.98 -14.05 29.18
CA GLY A 117 6.61 -13.29 28.08
C GLY A 117 6.18 -13.73 26.68
N ARG A 118 5.16 -14.60 26.57
CA ARG A 118 4.51 -14.95 25.30
C ARG A 118 3.32 -14.03 25.04
N ILE A 119 3.26 -13.52 23.82
CA ILE A 119 2.15 -12.68 23.36
C ILE A 119 1.06 -13.58 22.81
N VAL A 120 -0.15 -13.45 23.35
CA VAL A 120 -1.32 -14.14 22.83
C VAL A 120 -2.24 -13.10 22.21
N VAL A 121 -2.59 -13.32 20.95
CA VAL A 121 -3.62 -12.54 20.27
C VAL A 121 -4.96 -12.89 20.90
N PHE A 122 -5.66 -11.91 21.48
CA PHE A 122 -7.02 -12.10 21.94
C PHE A 122 -7.95 -12.09 20.72
N SER A 123 -8.24 -13.26 20.16
CA SER A 123 -9.46 -13.44 19.40
C SER A 123 -10.62 -13.59 20.39
N LYS A 124 -11.72 -12.86 20.18
CA LYS A 124 -12.92 -12.82 21.04
C LYS A 124 -13.63 -14.19 21.23
N GLU A 125 -13.08 -15.30 20.77
CA GLU A 125 -13.71 -16.63 20.83
C GLU A 125 -13.38 -17.43 22.11
N LYS A 126 -12.50 -16.93 23.00
CA LYS A 126 -12.18 -17.60 24.27
C LYS A 126 -12.78 -16.89 25.49
N GLU A 127 -14.11 -16.72 25.50
CA GLU A 127 -14.85 -16.46 26.74
C GLU A 127 -14.95 -17.77 27.55
N GLY A 128 -13.97 -18.04 28.41
CA GLY A 128 -14.01 -19.24 29.25
C GLY A 128 -13.13 -19.24 30.49
N GLU A 129 -11.95 -18.61 30.48
CA GLU A 129 -11.06 -18.63 31.65
C GLU A 129 -10.59 -17.23 32.03
N LYS A 130 -11.03 -16.81 33.21
CA LYS A 130 -10.57 -15.60 33.91
C LYS A 130 -9.07 -15.68 34.16
N VAL A 131 -8.26 -15.02 33.33
CA VAL A 131 -6.85 -14.75 33.62
C VAL A 131 -6.69 -13.27 33.93
N LYS A 132 -6.10 -12.98 35.10
CA LYS A 132 -5.87 -11.64 35.68
C LYS A 132 -4.77 -10.85 34.95
N ASN A 133 -4.91 -10.62 33.64
CA ASN A 133 -3.89 -9.90 32.88
C ASN A 133 -4.43 -8.52 32.48
N LYS A 134 -3.67 -7.47 32.82
CA LYS A 134 -4.00 -6.09 32.43
C LYS A 134 -4.03 -6.00 30.89
N PRO A 135 -5.13 -5.56 30.27
CA PRO A 135 -5.15 -5.34 28.83
C PRO A 135 -4.19 -4.19 28.49
N VAL A 136 -3.28 -4.39 27.54
CA VAL A 136 -2.40 -3.31 27.03
C VAL A 136 -3.17 -2.43 26.02
N ASN A 137 -4.27 -2.93 25.43
CA ASN A 137 -5.27 -2.17 24.70
C ASN A 137 -6.63 -2.84 24.94
N GLU A 138 -7.70 -2.07 25.16
CA GLU A 138 -9.03 -2.62 25.48
C GLU A 138 -9.90 -2.86 24.23
N GLU A 139 -9.53 -2.32 23.06
CA GLU A 139 -10.36 -2.38 21.86
C GLU A 139 -9.52 -2.55 20.57
N LYS A 140 -10.15 -3.10 19.52
CA LYS A 140 -9.57 -3.15 18.17
C LYS A 140 -9.23 -1.71 17.75
N ARG A 141 -7.94 -1.38 17.64
CA ARG A 141 -7.53 -0.02 17.22
C ARG A 141 -7.46 0.04 15.71
N LYS A 142 -8.11 1.05 15.12
CA LYS A 142 -7.85 1.48 13.75
C LYS A 142 -6.46 2.10 13.68
N LEU A 143 -5.68 1.74 12.66
CA LEU A 143 -4.35 2.28 12.45
C LEU A 143 -4.46 3.75 12.00
N LYS A 144 -3.71 4.68 12.61
CA LYS A 144 -3.74 6.08 12.21
C LYS A 144 -2.88 6.30 10.99
N LEU A 145 -3.51 6.43 9.82
CA LEU A 145 -2.82 6.85 8.61
C LEU A 145 -2.57 8.36 8.66
N ARG A 146 -1.31 8.78 8.44
CA ARG A 146 -0.95 10.20 8.42
C ARG A 146 -1.16 10.82 7.04
N SER A 147 -0.58 10.17 6.04
CA SER A 147 -0.35 10.68 4.69
C SER A 147 -0.63 9.56 3.71
N ILE A 148 -1.77 9.60 3.02
CA ILE A 148 -2.12 8.57 2.03
C ILE A 148 -1.53 9.00 0.68
N PRO A 149 -0.57 8.22 0.11
CA PRO A 149 -0.03 8.48 -1.21
C PRO A 149 -1.00 8.03 -2.31
N PHE A 150 -1.13 8.85 -3.35
CA PHE A 150 -1.89 8.55 -4.56
C PHE A 150 -0.97 8.69 -5.78
N GLY A 151 -1.01 7.67 -6.64
CA GLY A 151 -0.22 7.60 -7.87
C GLY A 151 -1.06 8.02 -9.08
N LEU A 152 -0.41 8.67 -10.02
CA LEU A 152 -0.91 8.83 -11.38
C LEU A 152 0.19 8.43 -12.36
N THR A 153 -0.13 7.45 -13.19
CA THR A 153 0.66 6.98 -14.29
C THR A 153 0.21 7.72 -15.56
N CYS A 154 1.18 8.34 -16.22
CA CYS A 154 1.00 9.10 -17.43
C CYS A 154 1.92 8.58 -18.53
N ILE A 155 1.37 8.48 -19.74
CA ILE A 155 2.14 8.28 -20.96
C ILE A 155 2.49 9.63 -21.56
N ILE A 156 3.73 9.77 -22.02
CA ILE A 156 4.18 10.94 -22.76
C ILE A 156 4.43 10.54 -24.21
N HIS A 157 3.66 11.13 -25.11
CA HIS A 157 3.85 10.99 -26.54
C HIS A 157 4.03 12.36 -27.20
N LYS A 158 5.26 12.68 -27.59
CA LYS A 158 5.63 13.98 -28.17
C LYS A 158 5.27 15.14 -27.22
N SER A 159 4.23 15.90 -27.55
CA SER A 159 3.70 17.03 -26.77
C SER A 159 2.40 16.70 -26.04
N TYR A 160 1.92 15.45 -26.12
CA TYR A 160 0.68 15.02 -25.49
C TYR A 160 0.96 14.15 -24.27
N ILE A 161 0.16 14.38 -23.22
CA ILE A 161 0.17 13.62 -21.98
C ILE A 161 -1.15 12.86 -21.93
N LEU A 162 -1.09 11.54 -21.80
CA LEU A 162 -2.25 10.71 -21.51
C LEU A 162 -2.14 10.26 -20.06
N ALA A 163 -3.17 10.49 -19.27
CA ALA A 163 -3.24 10.04 -17.88
C ALA A 163 -4.10 8.77 -17.81
N ASP A 164 -3.74 7.84 -16.93
CA ASP A 164 -4.46 6.57 -16.72
C ASP A 164 -4.56 5.73 -18.00
N PRO A 165 -3.41 5.24 -18.52
CA PRO A 165 -3.38 4.53 -19.78
C PRO A 165 -3.95 3.12 -19.67
N THR A 166 -4.61 2.68 -20.73
CA THR A 166 -5.05 1.29 -20.90
C THR A 166 -3.88 0.37 -21.26
N ALA A 167 -4.08 -0.96 -21.14
CA ALA A 167 -3.05 -1.92 -21.51
C ALA A 167 -2.65 -1.81 -23.00
N GLU A 168 -3.59 -1.46 -23.88
CA GLU A 168 -3.31 -1.23 -25.30
C GLU A 168 -2.41 0.00 -25.50
N GLU A 169 -2.69 1.10 -24.80
CA GLU A 169 -1.90 2.32 -24.88
C GLU A 169 -0.48 2.12 -24.33
N GLU A 170 -0.33 1.40 -23.22
CA GLU A 170 0.97 1.02 -22.67
C GLU A 170 1.78 0.15 -23.65
N SER A 171 1.13 -0.70 -24.45
CA SER A 171 1.82 -1.58 -25.40
C SER A 171 2.41 -0.83 -26.61
N ILE A 172 1.82 0.32 -26.98
CA ILE A 172 2.21 1.11 -28.14
C ILE A 172 3.24 2.18 -27.77
N MET A 173 3.24 2.62 -26.51
CA MET A 173 3.92 3.83 -26.09
C MET A 173 5.22 3.53 -25.35
N GLU A 174 6.26 4.29 -25.68
CA GLU A 174 7.62 3.99 -25.20
C GLU A 174 8.03 4.76 -23.93
N THR A 175 7.29 5.82 -23.55
CA THR A 175 7.61 6.64 -22.37
C THR A 175 6.44 6.70 -21.41
N LEU A 176 6.64 6.11 -20.23
CA LEU A 176 5.72 6.12 -19.10
C LEU A 176 6.37 6.86 -17.93
N ILE A 177 5.59 7.67 -17.22
CA ILE A 177 6.00 8.34 -16.00
C ILE A 177 4.91 8.12 -14.95
N THR A 178 5.31 7.61 -13.80
CA THR A 178 4.43 7.49 -12.63
C THR A 178 4.83 8.53 -11.61
N ILE A 179 3.85 9.34 -11.19
CA ILE A 179 4.03 10.40 -10.20
C ILE A 179 3.19 10.05 -8.99
N VAL A 180 3.80 10.04 -7.81
CA VAL A 180 3.09 9.83 -6.55
C VAL A 180 3.09 11.09 -5.72
N LEU A 181 1.89 11.53 -5.34
CA LEU A 181 1.67 12.67 -4.47
C LEU A 181 1.05 12.20 -3.15
N ASP A 182 1.43 12.83 -2.05
CA ASP A 182 0.72 12.69 -0.79
C ASP A 182 -0.56 13.55 -0.78
N SER A 183 -1.46 13.27 0.17
CA SER A 183 -2.61 14.09 0.59
C SER A 183 -2.31 15.59 0.77
N SER A 184 -1.07 15.95 1.13
CA SER A 184 -0.58 17.33 1.21
C SER A 184 -0.06 17.90 -0.13
N TYR A 185 -0.30 17.21 -1.24
CA TYR A 185 0.19 17.52 -2.60
C TYR A 185 1.72 17.61 -2.73
N GLN A 186 2.45 17.00 -1.81
CA GLN A 186 3.90 16.89 -1.85
C GLN A 186 4.29 15.69 -2.72
N LEU A 187 5.35 15.84 -3.51
CA LEU A 187 5.89 14.77 -4.33
C LEU A 187 6.60 13.76 -3.45
N VAL A 188 6.13 12.51 -3.47
CA VAL A 188 6.73 11.39 -2.72
C VAL A 188 7.74 10.67 -3.61
N SER A 189 7.30 10.24 -4.79
CA SER A 189 8.14 9.52 -5.74
C SER A 189 7.80 9.90 -7.18
N LEU A 190 8.83 9.91 -8.02
CA LEU A 190 8.71 10.04 -9.46
C LEU A 190 9.47 8.86 -10.08
N TYR A 191 8.76 8.06 -10.88
CA TYR A 191 9.30 6.88 -11.50
C TYR A 191 9.19 6.99 -13.02
N LYS A 192 10.34 6.91 -13.68
CA LYS A 192 10.46 6.86 -15.14
C LYS A 192 11.32 5.65 -15.49
N PRO A 193 10.73 4.51 -15.92
CA PRO A 193 11.47 3.30 -16.24
C PRO A 193 12.35 3.45 -17.50
N GLY A 194 12.04 4.39 -18.39
CA GLY A 194 12.78 4.63 -19.63
C GLY A 194 11.96 5.41 -20.65
N GLY A 195 12.45 5.44 -21.89
CA GLY A 195 11.73 6.00 -23.05
C GLY A 195 12.49 7.13 -23.77
N PRO A 196 12.24 7.31 -25.09
CA PRO A 196 12.93 8.30 -25.92
C PRO A 196 12.49 9.74 -25.64
N ALA A 197 11.31 9.94 -25.04
CA ALA A 197 10.83 11.29 -24.77
C ALA A 197 11.64 11.90 -23.62
N LEU A 198 12.27 13.03 -23.92
CA LEU A 198 12.89 13.88 -22.91
C LEU A 198 11.78 14.46 -22.04
N ALA A 199 11.86 14.19 -20.74
CA ALA A 199 10.95 14.78 -19.78
C ALA A 199 11.39 16.22 -19.55
N TYR A 200 10.94 17.13 -20.42
CA TYR A 200 11.11 18.56 -20.19
C TYR A 200 10.44 18.94 -18.88
N GLU A 201 11.01 19.90 -18.17
CA GLU A 201 10.48 20.36 -16.88
C GLU A 201 9.01 20.79 -16.97
N SER A 202 8.62 21.42 -18.10
CA SER A 202 7.23 21.80 -18.36
C SER A 202 6.27 20.61 -18.37
N ILE A 203 6.65 19.50 -19.01
CA ILE A 203 5.80 18.29 -19.09
C ILE A 203 5.65 17.66 -17.71
N ILE A 204 6.73 17.64 -16.93
CA ILE A 204 6.68 17.12 -15.55
C ILE A 204 5.76 18.00 -14.69
N GLN A 205 5.85 19.33 -14.81
CA GLN A 205 4.98 20.26 -14.11
C GLN A 205 3.50 20.07 -14.50
N ASP A 206 3.22 19.88 -15.79
CA ASP A 206 1.87 19.60 -16.29
C ASP A 206 1.35 18.26 -15.76
N CYS A 207 2.18 17.21 -15.77
CA CYS A 207 1.83 15.92 -15.17
C CYS A 207 1.54 16.07 -13.66
N ILE A 208 2.35 16.82 -12.91
CA ILE A 208 2.09 17.08 -11.49
C ILE A 208 0.77 17.83 -11.29
N ALA A 209 0.46 18.79 -12.15
CA ALA A 209 -0.80 19.53 -12.10
C ALA A 209 -2.00 18.60 -12.32
N LEU A 210 -1.91 17.69 -13.31
CA LEU A 210 -2.91 16.65 -13.56
C LEU A 210 -3.03 15.67 -12.38
N SER A 211 -1.91 15.20 -11.84
CA SER A 211 -1.89 14.33 -10.65
C SER A 211 -2.59 15.00 -9.47
N ARG A 212 -2.37 16.29 -9.23
CA ARG A 212 -3.05 17.02 -8.14
C ARG A 212 -4.56 17.05 -8.29
N GLN A 213 -5.07 17.20 -9.50
CA GLN A 213 -6.50 17.13 -9.76
C GLN A 213 -7.03 15.72 -9.47
N ARG A 214 -6.33 14.69 -9.98
CA ARG A 214 -6.72 13.29 -9.80
C ARG A 214 -6.70 12.86 -8.33
N VAL A 215 -5.70 13.27 -7.56
CA VAL A 215 -5.62 12.98 -6.11
C VAL A 215 -6.85 13.49 -5.38
N ARG A 216 -7.37 14.68 -5.71
CA ARG A 216 -8.59 15.22 -5.08
C ARG A 216 -9.81 14.34 -5.31
N GLU A 217 -9.99 13.89 -6.56
CA GLU A 217 -11.09 13.01 -6.94
C GLU A 217 -10.97 11.66 -6.21
N LEU A 218 -9.79 11.04 -6.27
CA LEU A 218 -9.55 9.75 -5.62
C LEU A 218 -9.69 9.81 -4.10
N GLN A 219 -9.24 10.90 -3.47
CA GLN A 219 -9.39 11.10 -2.04
C GLN A 219 -10.87 11.22 -1.64
N THR A 220 -11.69 11.87 -2.46
CA THR A 220 -13.14 11.97 -2.23
C THR A 220 -13.78 10.59 -2.29
N ILE A 221 -13.51 9.84 -3.36
CA ILE A 221 -14.03 8.48 -3.57
C ILE A 221 -13.58 7.54 -2.44
N LEU A 222 -12.31 7.62 -2.04
CA LEU A 222 -11.79 6.77 -0.97
C LEU A 222 -12.49 7.07 0.37
N ASN A 223 -12.68 8.35 0.70
CA ASN A 223 -13.37 8.73 1.93
C ASN A 223 -14.84 8.31 1.92
N GLU A 224 -15.54 8.46 0.80
CA GLU A 224 -16.92 7.99 0.62
C GLU A 224 -17.00 6.46 0.84
N ALA A 225 -16.11 5.70 0.19
CA ALA A 225 -16.07 4.24 0.35
C ALA A 225 -15.73 3.80 1.79
N ILE A 226 -14.85 4.52 2.49
CA ILE A 226 -14.54 4.24 3.90
C ILE A 226 -15.77 4.51 4.78
N CYS A 227 -16.47 5.62 4.56
CA CYS A 227 -17.69 5.94 5.31
C CYS A 227 -18.78 4.89 5.11
N ASP A 228 -19.00 4.42 3.88
CA ASP A 228 -20.01 3.39 3.57
C ASP A 228 -19.71 2.06 4.28
N MET A 229 -18.42 1.71 4.45
CA MET A 229 -18.01 0.48 5.15
C MET A 229 -18.03 0.58 6.68
N GLU A 230 -18.18 1.76 7.27
CA GLU A 230 -18.34 1.93 8.72
C GLU A 230 -19.79 1.77 9.18
N VAL A 231 -20.75 1.67 8.24
CA VAL A 231 -22.17 1.45 8.52
C VAL A 231 -22.45 -0.05 8.62
N ASP A 232 -21.99 -0.70 9.68
CA ASP A 232 -22.44 -2.04 10.12
C ASP A 232 -22.20 -2.28 11.63
#